data_AF-A0A9D8ACT8-F1
#
_entry.id   AF-A0A9D8ACT8-F1
#
_cell.length_a   1.000
_cell.length_b   1.000
_cell.length_c   1.000
_cell.angle_alpha   90.00
_cell.angle_beta   90.00
_cell.angle_gamma   90.00
#
_symmetry.space_group_name_H-M   'P 1'
#
loop_
_entity.id
_entity.type
_entity.pdbx_description
1 polymer ?
#
loop_
_entity_poly.entity_id
_entity_poly.type
_entity_poly.pdbx_seq_one_letter_code
_entity_poly.pdbx_strand_id
1 'polypeptide(L)'
;MKKIMLLLPIFGMIMIGCEDNKAEDTIDESVQEFVSVNIKTTGTEYFTFADNKGTTTEPSSWDLSFTVVDFQPSPQAPVIKDPVIIIGNGKTAAKIEAASLADFESMPAATLFKVDKDGYYTTMGWYDYDHTTHVISPKDYIYAIKVDDAKNILFEIVDYYDANGSSGSFTIQWKYLAN
;
A
#
# COMPACT_ATOMS: atom_id res chain seq x y z
N MET A 1 80.97 10.49 8.17
CA MET A 1 79.70 9.72 8.12
C MET A 1 78.64 10.66 7.55
N LYS A 2 78.28 10.49 6.26
CA LYS A 2 76.93 10.09 5.78
C LYS A 2 75.80 10.92 6.41
N LYS A 3 74.90 11.62 5.71
CA LYS A 3 74.59 11.84 4.28
C LYS A 3 73.70 13.09 4.25
N ILE A 4 73.92 13.98 3.29
CA ILE A 4 72.95 14.99 2.86
C ILE A 4 71.79 14.25 2.17
N MET A 5 70.55 14.57 2.51
CA MET A 5 69.39 14.18 1.73
C MET A 5 68.47 15.39 1.55
N LEU A 6 68.37 15.79 0.30
CA LEU A 6 67.57 16.86 -0.26
C LEU A 6 66.22 16.23 -0.67
N LEU A 7 65.08 16.84 -0.35
CA LEU A 7 63.81 16.54 -1.01
C LEU A 7 62.85 17.75 -0.95
N LEU A 8 62.35 18.06 -2.15
CA LEU A 8 61.52 19.17 -2.61
C LEU A 8 60.12 19.25 -1.97
N PRO A 9 59.42 20.40 -2.08
CA PRO A 9 58.09 20.60 -1.53
C PRO A 9 57.01 20.05 -2.47
N ILE A 10 55.97 19.41 -1.92
CA ILE A 10 54.74 19.10 -2.67
C ILE A 10 53.65 20.08 -2.22
N PHE A 11 53.34 20.98 -3.15
CA PHE A 11 52.13 21.79 -3.19
C PHE A 11 50.94 20.86 -3.43
N GLY A 12 50.01 20.79 -2.47
CA GLY A 12 48.76 20.02 -2.57
C GLY A 12 47.57 20.96 -2.58
N MET A 13 47.05 21.22 -3.78
CA MET A 13 45.87 22.02 -4.07
C MET A 13 44.60 21.16 -3.89
N ILE A 14 43.70 21.63 -3.03
CA ILE A 14 42.22 21.59 -3.05
C ILE A 14 41.56 20.39 -3.75
N MET A 15 40.72 19.66 -2.99
CA MET A 15 39.33 19.38 -3.42
C MET A 15 38.43 19.30 -2.18
N ILE A 16 37.60 20.32 -2.00
CA ILE A 16 36.34 20.21 -1.28
C ILE A 16 35.44 19.39 -2.20
N GLY A 17 35.36 18.09 -1.95
CA GLY A 17 34.29 17.27 -2.49
C GLY A 17 33.06 17.50 -1.64
N CYS A 18 32.05 18.18 -2.18
CA CYS A 18 30.67 17.96 -1.72
C CYS A 18 30.36 16.50 -2.03
N GLU A 19 30.46 15.65 -1.01
CA GLU A 19 29.92 14.30 -1.06
C GLU A 19 28.40 14.44 -1.00
N ASP A 20 27.79 14.61 -2.16
CA ASP A 20 26.35 14.51 -2.37
C ASP A 20 26.00 13.02 -2.21
N ASN A 21 26.10 12.51 -0.98
CA ASN A 21 25.56 11.21 -0.59
C ASN A 21 24.04 11.35 -0.59
N LYS A 22 23.44 11.37 -1.78
CA LYS A 22 22.10 10.84 -1.94
C LYS A 22 22.23 9.37 -1.56
N ALA A 23 21.84 9.04 -0.33
CA ALA A 23 21.60 7.66 0.04
C ALA A 23 20.76 7.05 -1.08
N GLU A 24 21.25 5.99 -1.71
CA GLU A 24 20.35 5.12 -2.46
C GLU A 24 19.28 4.69 -1.48
N ASP A 25 18.06 5.15 -1.71
CA ASP A 25 16.90 4.79 -0.92
C ASP A 25 16.61 3.32 -1.27
N THR A 26 17.26 2.41 -0.56
CA THR A 26 17.07 0.97 -0.76
C THR A 26 15.62 0.65 -0.42
N ILE A 27 14.85 0.25 -1.43
CA ILE A 27 13.45 -0.15 -1.30
C ILE A 27 13.41 -1.45 -0.48
N ASP A 28 12.73 -1.41 0.67
CA ASP A 28 12.45 -2.59 1.47
C ASP A 28 11.24 -3.34 0.90
N GLU A 29 11.51 -4.45 0.20
CA GLU A 29 10.48 -5.30 -0.40
C GLU A 29 9.99 -6.41 0.54
N SER A 30 10.35 -6.35 1.83
CA SER A 30 9.80 -7.28 2.82
C SER A 30 8.30 -7.11 2.97
N VAL A 31 7.61 -8.23 3.20
CA VAL A 31 6.17 -8.23 3.46
C VAL A 31 5.91 -7.67 4.84
N GLN A 32 5.05 -6.66 4.90
CA GLN A 32 4.56 -6.02 6.11
C GLN A 32 3.08 -6.35 6.30
N GLU A 33 2.62 -6.29 7.54
CA GLU A 33 1.22 -6.49 7.91
C GLU A 33 0.67 -5.22 8.55
N PHE A 34 -0.60 -4.94 8.29
CA PHE A 34 -1.37 -3.91 8.96
C PHE A 34 -2.76 -4.45 9.29
N VAL A 35 -3.24 -4.14 10.50
CA VAL A 35 -4.59 -4.44 10.96
C VAL A 35 -5.31 -3.12 11.23
N SER A 36 -6.43 -2.90 10.55
CA SER A 36 -7.24 -1.69 10.72
C SER A 36 -7.99 -1.70 12.06
N VAL A 37 -8.42 -0.52 12.49
CA VAL A 37 -9.49 -0.41 13.49
C VAL A 37 -10.78 -1.04 12.97
N ASN A 38 -11.73 -1.29 13.87
CA ASN A 38 -13.05 -1.75 13.47
C ASN A 38 -13.84 -0.60 12.83
N ILE A 39 -13.91 -0.57 11.50
CA ILE A 39 -14.51 0.53 10.74
C ILE A 39 -16.02 0.65 10.90
N LYS A 40 -16.69 -0.41 11.38
CA LYS A 40 -18.14 -0.39 11.64
C LYS A 40 -18.49 0.37 12.92
N THR A 41 -17.53 0.52 13.83
CA THR A 41 -17.71 1.20 15.12
C THR A 41 -16.94 2.51 15.20
N THR A 42 -15.76 2.57 14.57
CA THR A 42 -14.86 3.72 14.64
C THR A 42 -15.04 4.67 13.45
N GLY A 43 -15.64 4.20 12.36
CA GLY A 43 -15.71 4.91 11.09
C GLY A 43 -14.47 4.68 10.24
N THR A 44 -14.28 5.55 9.23
CA THR A 44 -13.16 5.44 8.29
C THR A 44 -11.80 5.54 8.99
N GLU A 45 -10.86 4.69 8.57
CA GLU A 45 -9.46 4.82 8.91
C GLU A 45 -8.62 5.09 7.65
N TYR A 46 -7.70 6.04 7.76
CA TYR A 46 -6.78 6.44 6.71
C TYR A 46 -5.39 5.92 7.03
N PHE A 47 -4.72 5.35 6.05
CA PHE A 47 -3.45 4.65 6.24
C PHE A 47 -2.38 5.14 5.27
N THR A 48 -1.13 5.15 5.73
CA THR A 48 0.07 5.40 4.91
C THR A 48 1.01 4.21 4.98
N PHE A 49 1.53 3.80 3.82
CA PHE A 49 2.50 2.71 3.73
C PHE A 49 3.85 3.12 4.33
N ALA A 50 4.27 4.36 4.12
CA ALA A 50 5.55 4.88 4.59
C ALA A 50 5.74 4.75 6.11
N ASP A 51 4.64 4.89 6.88
CA ASP A 51 4.67 4.81 8.35
C ASP A 51 4.08 3.49 8.87
N ASN A 52 3.57 2.63 7.99
CA ASN A 52 2.72 1.48 8.30
C ASN A 52 1.68 1.78 9.39
N LYS A 53 0.96 2.90 9.24
CA LYS A 53 0.13 3.45 10.32
C LYS A 53 -1.20 4.01 9.84
N GLY A 54 -2.24 3.72 10.61
CA GLY A 54 -3.59 4.26 10.46
C GLY A 54 -3.91 5.45 11.37
N THR A 55 -4.87 6.27 10.95
CA THR A 55 -5.50 7.35 11.72
C THR A 55 -6.98 7.46 11.39
N THR A 56 -7.81 7.76 12.38
CA THR A 56 -9.26 7.94 12.23
C THR A 56 -9.68 9.40 12.01
N THR A 57 -8.70 10.31 12.02
CA THR A 57 -8.86 11.70 11.57
C THR A 57 -8.25 11.83 10.19
N GLU A 58 -9.03 12.33 9.22
CA GLU A 58 -8.58 12.48 7.83
C GLU A 58 -7.33 13.37 7.75
N PRO A 59 -6.18 12.83 7.31
CA PRO A 59 -4.98 13.61 7.09
C PRO A 59 -5.04 14.32 5.72
N SER A 60 -4.14 15.29 5.51
CA SER A 60 -4.01 15.96 4.20
C SER A 60 -3.52 15.04 3.07
N SER A 61 -2.93 13.89 3.41
CA SER A 61 -2.46 12.87 2.48
C SER A 61 -2.59 11.49 3.10
N TRP A 62 -3.04 10.53 2.32
CA TRP A 62 -3.20 9.12 2.70
C TRP A 62 -3.07 8.22 1.46
N ASP A 63 -2.77 6.94 1.67
CA ASP A 63 -2.55 5.97 0.61
C ASP A 63 -3.75 5.04 0.43
N LEU A 64 -4.31 4.58 1.54
CA LEU A 64 -5.53 3.79 1.60
C LEU A 64 -6.51 4.40 2.60
N SER A 65 -7.81 4.19 2.39
CA SER A 65 -8.80 4.33 3.46
C SER A 65 -9.68 3.10 3.55
N PHE A 66 -9.80 2.58 4.77
CA PHE A 66 -10.66 1.46 5.13
C PHE A 66 -12.02 2.03 5.52
N THR A 67 -13.08 1.67 4.82
CA THR A 67 -14.39 2.27 5.03
C THR A 67 -15.55 1.39 4.59
N VAL A 68 -16.77 1.84 4.90
CA VAL A 68 -18.02 1.23 4.43
C VAL A 68 -18.70 2.20 3.49
N VAL A 69 -18.99 1.75 2.28
CA VAL A 69 -19.70 2.54 1.25
C VAL A 69 -21.10 2.00 1.02
N ASP A 70 -21.97 2.86 0.49
CA ASP A 70 -23.29 2.46 0.02
C ASP A 70 -23.19 1.91 -1.40
N PHE A 71 -23.45 0.61 -1.54
CA PHE A 71 -23.53 -0.05 -2.83
C PHE A 71 -24.99 -0.32 -3.21
N GLN A 72 -25.39 0.22 -4.37
CA GLN A 72 -26.74 0.06 -4.92
C GLN A 72 -26.69 -0.89 -6.13
N PRO A 73 -26.96 -2.20 -5.97
CA PRO A 73 -26.74 -3.16 -7.06
C PRO A 73 -27.71 -3.00 -8.23
N SER A 74 -28.88 -2.41 -8.00
CA SER A 74 -29.83 -1.98 -9.03
C SER A 74 -30.80 -0.93 -8.47
N PRO A 75 -31.49 -0.10 -9.29
CA PRO A 75 -32.30 1.03 -8.79
C PRO A 75 -33.39 0.71 -7.76
N GLN A 76 -33.85 -0.56 -7.66
CA GLN A 76 -34.94 -0.98 -6.77
C GLN A 76 -34.47 -1.95 -5.67
N ALA A 77 -33.20 -2.35 -5.68
CA ALA A 77 -32.65 -3.20 -4.63
C ALA A 77 -32.45 -2.41 -3.32
N PRO A 78 -32.33 -3.08 -2.17
CA PRO A 78 -31.81 -2.45 -0.97
C PRO A 78 -30.36 -1.95 -1.16
N VAL A 79 -30.03 -0.82 -0.54
CA VAL A 79 -28.63 -0.38 -0.40
C VAL A 79 -27.89 -1.38 0.49
N ILE A 80 -26.72 -1.83 0.03
CA ILE A 80 -25.82 -2.69 0.77
C ILE A 80 -24.72 -1.81 1.38
N LYS A 81 -24.41 -2.06 2.66
CA LYS A 81 -23.26 -1.47 3.34
C LYS A 81 -22.03 -2.32 3.01
N ASP A 82 -21.27 -1.93 2.00
CA ASP A 82 -20.16 -2.70 1.45
C ASP A 82 -18.83 -2.24 2.07
N PRO A 83 -18.08 -3.11 2.78
CA PRO A 83 -16.76 -2.76 3.27
C PRO A 83 -15.76 -2.75 2.12
N VAL A 84 -15.01 -1.66 1.97
CA VAL A 84 -14.04 -1.47 0.90
C VAL A 84 -12.76 -0.81 1.41
N ILE A 85 -11.70 -0.96 0.63
CA ILE A 85 -10.49 -0.15 0.75
C ILE A 85 -10.44 0.79 -0.45
N ILE A 86 -10.50 2.10 -0.20
CA ILE A 86 -10.41 3.12 -1.25
C ILE A 86 -8.94 3.51 -1.43
N ILE A 87 -8.50 3.63 -2.68
CA ILE A 87 -7.17 4.11 -3.03
C ILE A 87 -7.10 5.64 -2.96
N GLY A 88 -6.04 6.16 -2.34
CA GLY A 88 -5.83 7.60 -2.11
C GLY A 88 -5.84 8.46 -3.36
N ASN A 89 -6.30 9.70 -3.21
CA ASN A 89 -6.36 10.67 -4.30
C ASN A 89 -5.01 10.86 -4.98
N GLY A 90 -5.03 10.99 -6.30
CA GLY A 90 -3.82 11.14 -7.12
C GLY A 90 -3.07 9.83 -7.40
N LYS A 91 -3.56 8.70 -6.88
CA LYS A 91 -2.99 7.36 -7.15
C LYS A 91 -3.87 6.58 -8.11
N THR A 92 -3.31 5.52 -8.67
CA THR A 92 -4.05 4.54 -9.45
C THR A 92 -3.74 3.14 -8.98
N ALA A 93 -4.71 2.25 -9.08
CA ALA A 93 -4.53 0.85 -8.76
C ALA A 93 -5.08 -0.08 -9.84
N ALA A 94 -4.59 -1.31 -9.82
CA ALA A 94 -5.08 -2.42 -10.62
C ALA A 94 -5.34 -3.62 -9.71
N LYS A 95 -6.45 -4.32 -9.96
CA LYS A 95 -6.74 -5.62 -9.34
C LYS A 95 -6.16 -6.74 -10.19
N ILE A 96 -5.56 -7.72 -9.53
CA ILE A 96 -4.91 -8.89 -10.14
C ILE A 96 -5.49 -10.13 -9.46
N GLU A 97 -5.91 -11.13 -10.23
CA GLU A 97 -6.35 -12.43 -9.68
C GLU A 97 -5.12 -13.30 -9.45
N ALA A 98 -4.75 -13.51 -8.19
CA ALA A 98 -3.54 -14.21 -7.78
C ALA A 98 -3.63 -14.63 -6.31
N ALA A 99 -3.12 -15.83 -6.00
CA ALA A 99 -3.27 -16.46 -4.68
C ALA A 99 -2.42 -15.84 -3.57
N SER A 100 -1.31 -15.16 -3.90
CA SER A 100 -0.49 -14.49 -2.90
C SER A 100 0.36 -13.36 -3.50
N LEU A 101 0.46 -12.24 -2.79
CA LEU A 101 1.38 -11.14 -3.14
C LEU A 101 2.85 -11.52 -3.07
N ALA A 102 3.20 -12.60 -2.34
CA ALA A 102 4.55 -13.10 -2.25
C ALA A 102 5.08 -13.60 -3.61
N ASP A 103 4.19 -14.04 -4.51
CA ASP A 103 4.56 -14.61 -5.81
C ASP A 103 4.70 -13.55 -6.92
N PHE A 104 4.49 -12.27 -6.60
CA PHE A 104 4.41 -11.20 -7.58
C PHE A 104 5.65 -10.30 -7.57
N GLU A 105 6.36 -10.30 -8.69
CA GLU A 105 7.67 -9.64 -8.86
C GLU A 105 7.64 -8.53 -9.93
N SER A 106 6.50 -8.27 -10.57
CA SER A 106 6.40 -7.28 -11.65
C SER A 106 5.02 -6.65 -11.75
N MET A 107 4.94 -5.34 -12.01
CA MET A 107 3.66 -4.64 -12.16
C MET A 107 2.86 -5.11 -13.40
N PRO A 108 1.52 -5.14 -13.33
CA PRO A 108 0.68 -5.47 -14.48
C PRO A 108 0.71 -4.35 -15.53
N ALA A 109 0.13 -4.63 -16.72
CA ALA A 109 0.07 -3.66 -17.81
C ALA A 109 -0.55 -2.32 -17.36
N ALA A 110 0.08 -1.21 -17.74
CA ALA A 110 -0.32 0.14 -17.32
C ALA A 110 -1.79 0.49 -17.66
N THR A 111 -2.37 -0.15 -18.69
CA THR A 111 -3.78 0.03 -19.09
C THR A 111 -4.79 -0.47 -18.07
N LEU A 112 -4.39 -1.36 -17.15
CA LEU A 112 -5.26 -1.92 -16.11
C LEU A 112 -5.44 -0.97 -14.92
N PHE A 113 -4.58 0.04 -14.77
CA PHE A 113 -4.66 0.99 -13.67
C PHE A 113 -5.84 1.94 -13.83
N LYS A 114 -6.55 2.18 -12.72
CA LYS A 114 -7.72 3.05 -12.62
C LYS A 114 -7.61 3.89 -11.35
N VAL A 115 -8.23 5.07 -11.38
CA VAL A 115 -8.45 5.89 -10.19
C VAL A 115 -9.75 5.40 -9.55
N ASP A 116 -9.76 5.27 -8.23
CA ASP A 116 -10.99 5.06 -7.47
C ASP A 116 -11.83 6.33 -7.45
N LYS A 117 -13.12 6.23 -7.76
CA LYS A 117 -14.01 7.39 -7.84
C LYS A 117 -15.47 7.02 -7.60
N ASP A 118 -16.15 7.81 -6.77
CA ASP A 118 -17.62 7.93 -6.61
C ASP A 118 -18.43 6.66 -6.96
N GLY A 119 -18.26 5.60 -6.16
CA GLY A 119 -18.98 4.33 -6.31
C GLY A 119 -18.31 3.28 -7.20
N TYR A 120 -17.16 3.59 -7.80
CA TYR A 120 -16.28 2.61 -8.44
C TYR A 120 -14.96 2.55 -7.66
N TYR A 121 -14.77 1.44 -6.94
CA TYR A 121 -13.57 1.18 -6.14
C TYR A 121 -12.89 -0.08 -6.64
N THR A 122 -11.57 -0.04 -6.74
CA THR A 122 -10.76 -1.16 -7.23
C THR A 122 -10.95 -2.41 -6.38
N THR A 123 -11.21 -2.24 -5.08
CA THR A 123 -11.45 -3.33 -4.12
C THR A 123 -12.92 -3.75 -4.00
N MET A 124 -13.85 -3.14 -4.74
CA MET A 124 -15.25 -3.56 -4.68
C MET A 124 -15.39 -5.04 -5.06
N GLY A 125 -16.10 -5.81 -4.24
CA GLY A 125 -16.26 -7.25 -4.41
C GLY A 125 -15.00 -8.08 -4.11
N TRP A 126 -14.13 -7.59 -3.22
CA TRP A 126 -12.91 -8.28 -2.77
C TRP A 126 -13.15 -9.60 -2.03
N TYR A 127 -14.39 -9.91 -1.68
CA TYR A 127 -14.76 -11.09 -0.89
C TYR A 127 -15.75 -11.99 -1.60
N ASP A 128 -15.79 -13.25 -1.15
CA ASP A 128 -16.91 -14.15 -1.30
C ASP A 128 -17.80 -14.10 -0.05
N TYR A 129 -19.11 -14.13 -0.24
CA TYR A 129 -20.09 -14.10 0.85
C TYR A 129 -20.82 -15.44 0.95
N ASP A 130 -20.74 -16.08 2.11
CA ASP A 130 -21.54 -17.25 2.43
C ASP A 130 -22.93 -16.82 2.92
N HIS A 131 -23.95 -17.06 2.10
CA HIS A 131 -25.34 -16.70 2.41
C HIS A 131 -25.96 -17.52 3.57
N THR A 132 -25.34 -18.64 3.97
CA THR A 132 -25.80 -19.49 5.07
C THR A 132 -25.24 -19.03 6.40
N THR A 133 -23.94 -18.73 6.46
CA THR A 133 -23.25 -18.34 7.69
C THR A 133 -23.08 -16.83 7.85
N HIS A 134 -23.34 -16.07 6.77
CA HIS A 134 -23.09 -14.63 6.66
C HIS A 134 -21.64 -14.22 6.89
N VAL A 135 -20.70 -15.16 6.70
CA VAL A 135 -19.26 -14.90 6.73
C VAL A 135 -18.81 -14.37 5.37
N ILE A 136 -17.91 -13.39 5.37
CA ILE A 136 -17.18 -12.98 4.17
C ILE A 136 -15.74 -13.50 4.23
N SER A 137 -15.23 -14.00 3.12
CA SER A 137 -13.84 -14.46 3.01
C SER A 137 -13.15 -13.68 1.90
N PRO A 138 -11.94 -13.16 2.10
CA PRO A 138 -11.19 -12.53 1.02
C PRO A 138 -11.01 -13.49 -0.16
N LYS A 139 -11.08 -12.93 -1.37
CA LYS A 139 -10.68 -13.61 -2.60
C LYS A 139 -9.18 -13.51 -2.80
N ASP A 140 -8.67 -14.40 -3.64
CA ASP A 140 -7.29 -14.42 -4.13
C ASP A 140 -7.03 -13.23 -5.09
N TYR A 141 -6.99 -12.03 -4.51
CA TYR A 141 -6.76 -10.78 -5.20
C TYR A 141 -5.55 -10.03 -4.62
N ILE A 142 -4.67 -9.62 -5.52
CA ILE A 142 -3.61 -8.64 -5.25
C ILE A 142 -4.04 -7.31 -5.86
N TYR A 143 -3.72 -6.24 -5.16
CA TYR A 143 -3.93 -4.87 -5.59
C TYR A 143 -2.59 -4.18 -5.77
N ALA A 144 -2.31 -3.79 -7.01
CA ALA A 144 -1.09 -3.08 -7.36
C ALA A 144 -1.37 -1.58 -7.42
N ILE A 145 -0.59 -0.78 -6.70
CA ILE A 145 -0.72 0.68 -6.62
C ILE A 145 0.51 1.35 -7.21
N LYS A 146 0.28 2.33 -8.08
CA LYS A 146 1.32 3.28 -8.49
C LYS A 146 1.32 4.45 -7.52
N VAL A 147 2.37 4.56 -6.72
CA VAL A 147 2.55 5.65 -5.75
C VAL A 147 3.36 6.78 -6.37
N ASP A 148 4.49 6.46 -7.01
CA ASP A 148 5.31 7.37 -7.80
C ASP A 148 6.15 6.61 -8.86
N ASP A 149 7.03 7.31 -9.58
CA ASP A 149 7.87 6.75 -10.65
C ASP A 149 9.02 5.86 -10.15
N ALA A 150 9.25 5.77 -8.83
CA ALA A 150 10.34 4.98 -8.25
C ALA A 150 9.84 3.78 -7.45
N LYS A 151 8.65 3.88 -6.84
CA LYS A 151 8.11 2.83 -5.97
C LYS A 151 6.67 2.45 -6.34
N ASN A 152 6.44 1.15 -6.41
CA ASN A 152 5.11 0.58 -6.46
C ASN A 152 4.82 -0.16 -5.16
N ILE A 153 3.54 -0.41 -4.93
CA ILE A 153 3.08 -1.22 -3.80
C ILE A 153 2.17 -2.31 -4.30
N LEU A 154 2.32 -3.48 -3.69
CA LEU A 154 1.39 -4.58 -3.79
C LEU A 154 0.77 -4.79 -2.41
N PHE A 155 -0.55 -5.00 -2.35
CA PHE A 155 -1.20 -5.45 -1.13
C PHE A 155 -2.28 -6.49 -1.43
N GLU A 156 -2.59 -7.32 -0.43
CA GLU A 156 -3.72 -8.24 -0.45
C GLU A 156 -4.54 -8.10 0.83
N ILE A 157 -5.80 -8.50 0.78
CA ILE A 157 -6.68 -8.53 1.95
C ILE A 157 -6.65 -9.95 2.51
N VAL A 158 -6.21 -10.10 3.76
CA VAL A 158 -5.99 -11.39 4.41
C VAL A 158 -7.15 -11.77 5.31
N ASP A 159 -7.79 -10.79 5.95
CA ASP A 159 -8.93 -11.02 6.85
C ASP A 159 -9.79 -9.76 6.97
N TYR A 160 -11.01 -9.92 7.48
CA TYR A 160 -11.93 -8.84 7.87
C TYR A 160 -12.50 -8.99 9.29
N TYR A 161 -12.01 -9.98 10.04
CA TYR A 161 -12.38 -10.25 11.41
C TYR A 161 -11.23 -9.95 12.35
N ASP A 162 -11.53 -9.40 13.52
CA ASP A 162 -10.55 -9.26 14.59
C ASP A 162 -10.27 -10.61 15.30
N ALA A 163 -9.31 -10.62 16.22
CA ALA A 163 -8.94 -11.80 17.00
C ALA A 163 -10.09 -12.42 17.82
N ASN A 164 -11.19 -11.68 18.04
CA ASN A 164 -12.38 -12.17 18.74
C ASN A 164 -13.47 -12.67 17.76
N GLY A 165 -13.22 -12.62 16.45
CA GLY A 165 -14.19 -12.98 15.42
C GLY A 165 -15.21 -11.87 15.12
N SER A 166 -14.96 -10.62 15.50
CA SER A 166 -15.83 -9.50 15.16
C SER A 166 -15.48 -8.96 13.78
N SER A 167 -16.48 -8.90 12.88
CA SER A 167 -16.30 -8.27 11.57
C SER A 167 -16.07 -6.77 11.67
N GLY A 168 -15.34 -6.22 10.71
CA GLY A 168 -15.10 -4.78 10.59
C GLY A 168 -13.65 -4.36 10.64
N SER A 169 -12.71 -5.28 10.81
CA SER A 169 -11.28 -4.96 10.89
C SER A 169 -10.56 -5.67 9.76
N PHE A 170 -10.02 -4.90 8.82
CA PHE A 170 -9.22 -5.46 7.74
C PHE A 170 -7.84 -5.86 8.25
N THR A 171 -7.38 -7.04 7.88
CA THR A 171 -5.96 -7.37 7.88
C THR A 171 -5.47 -7.32 6.45
N ILE A 172 -4.43 -6.54 6.19
CA ILE A 172 -3.74 -6.52 4.90
C ILE A 172 -2.29 -6.95 5.07
N GLN A 173 -1.77 -7.61 4.05
CA GLN A 173 -0.34 -7.74 3.84
C GLN A 173 0.06 -6.89 2.64
N TRP A 174 1.26 -6.32 2.70
CA TRP A 174 1.74 -5.43 1.64
C TRP A 174 3.26 -5.44 1.54
N LYS A 175 3.79 -5.12 0.35
CA LYS A 175 5.22 -4.91 0.11
C LYS A 175 5.45 -3.78 -0.88
N TYR A 176 6.60 -3.10 -0.78
CA TYR A 176 7.09 -2.33 -1.90
C TYR A 176 7.59 -3.25 -3.01
N LEU A 177 7.58 -2.74 -4.23
CA LEU A 177 8.20 -3.37 -5.39
C LEU A 177 9.06 -2.32 -6.10
N ALA A 178 10.36 -2.58 -6.20
CA ALA A 178 11.25 -1.76 -7.01
C ALA A 178 10.88 -1.86 -8.50
N ASN A 179 11.12 -0.77 -9.23
CA ASN A 179 10.90 -0.72 -10.68
C ASN A 179 11.96 -1.47 -11.49
#